data_AF-A0A929M3B1-F1
#
_entry.id   AF-A0A929M3B1-F1
#
_cell.length_a   1.000
_cell.length_b   1.000
_cell.length_c   1.000
_cell.angle_alpha   90.00
_cell.angle_beta   90.00
_cell.angle_gamma   90.00
#
_symmetry.space_group_name_H-M   'P 1'
#
loop_
_entity.id
_entity.type
_entity.pdbx_description
1 polymer ?
#
loop_
_entity_poly.entity_id
_entity_poly.type
_entity_poly.pdbx_seq_one_letter_code
_entity_poly.pdbx_strand_id
1 'polypeptide(L)'
;KKEGISFKEMFDGKEKSSEMIGGIDKSALEQTIQNLKNSINNFKTRNNYVFEGGNMTIFQREKTDSLIFEKAQTIKNLENILAQLEQINSEVGFMNQRLNSYNSNFGKIDVSADKEYFDMQNNISVLKNRIWNLQSQQHILLKNFNLLSNGIKINDKLNQAEISEMQNISLQEFLNKPLPDRLKSVTIGNISSQDIISGKTKDLEINLLYNNVLNKQLNINLLPSMILPNEVQEIASYGRIYSRTPDGRFVDASGNMLSLLDGTRISITKLGAKDIFQNNSLYTNNQLYWDEGNQVNNLYLNREKLANNNNFSKKIGNLDLSKYGDIVSKEELQEIYQTEKFPPYSELAIKLLTIAARVAGLPESWAKNKNLHFILDKESKGEVLVLNHTLKSKNISKEEFKEKALSGESIGAKSTASGLGQLQLANVDAYYPNGREGLGDPIEEAVGLLKYVKDRYSTPEKAASFWRRNKHY
;
A
#
# COMPACT_ATOMS: atom_id res chain seq x y z
N LYS A 1 31.04 -5.89 15.52
CA LYS A 1 29.88 -5.07 15.08
C LYS A 1 29.36 -5.70 13.81
N LYS A 2 28.17 -6.32 13.84
CA LYS A 2 27.55 -6.96 12.69
C LYS A 2 26.84 -5.88 11.88
N GLU A 3 27.46 -5.46 10.79
CA GLU A 3 26.83 -4.62 9.77
C GLU A 3 26.02 -5.49 8.82
N GLY A 4 24.96 -4.90 8.28
CA GLY A 4 23.88 -5.57 7.57
C GLY A 4 24.34 -6.43 6.40
N ILE A 5 23.62 -7.54 6.22
CA ILE A 5 23.68 -8.41 5.04
C ILE A 5 23.55 -7.53 3.80
N SER A 6 24.52 -7.59 2.89
CA SER A 6 24.47 -6.77 1.68
C SER A 6 23.43 -7.35 0.71
N PHE A 7 22.73 -6.50 -0.05
CA PHE A 7 21.76 -6.93 -1.08
C PHE A 7 22.34 -7.90 -2.12
N LYS A 8 23.67 -7.95 -2.25
CA LYS A 8 24.40 -8.87 -3.11
C LYS A 8 24.40 -10.32 -2.57
N GLU A 9 24.33 -10.48 -1.25
CA GLU A 9 24.39 -11.78 -0.58
C GLU A 9 23.05 -12.52 -0.55
N MET A 10 21.93 -11.87 -0.88
CA MET A 10 20.64 -12.57 -1.01
C MET A 10 20.50 -13.39 -2.30
N PHE A 11 21.35 -13.16 -3.32
CA PHE A 11 21.14 -13.75 -4.65
C PHE A 11 22.42 -14.16 -5.41
N ASP A 12 23.63 -14.04 -4.83
CA ASP A 12 24.84 -14.58 -5.45
C ASP A 12 24.92 -16.11 -5.26
N GLY A 13 24.17 -16.83 -6.09
CA GLY A 13 24.38 -18.24 -6.37
C GLY A 13 25.05 -18.39 -7.74
N LYS A 14 26.39 -18.41 -7.78
CA LYS A 14 27.12 -18.82 -8.98
C LYS A 14 27.14 -20.36 -9.10
N GLU A 15 26.91 -20.78 -10.35
CA GLU A 15 27.22 -22.08 -11.00
C GLU A 15 26.22 -23.26 -10.91
N LYS A 16 25.32 -23.34 -11.90
CA LYS A 16 25.45 -24.17 -13.12
C LYS A 16 24.34 -23.79 -14.12
N SER A 17 24.71 -23.66 -15.39
CA SER A 17 23.97 -23.44 -16.66
C SER A 17 22.42 -23.54 -16.78
N SER A 18 21.62 -23.10 -15.80
CA SER A 18 20.18 -22.85 -15.99
C SER A 18 19.83 -21.38 -15.76
N GLU A 19 18.94 -20.86 -16.61
CA GLU A 19 18.45 -19.49 -16.53
C GLU A 19 17.53 -19.38 -15.30
N MET A 20 17.94 -18.61 -14.29
CA MET A 20 17.20 -18.44 -13.06
C MET A 20 16.27 -17.22 -13.14
N ILE A 21 15.01 -17.40 -12.73
CA ILE A 21 14.02 -16.33 -12.57
C ILE A 21 13.67 -16.22 -11.09
N GLY A 22 14.20 -15.20 -10.40
CA GLY A 22 13.94 -15.00 -8.97
C GLY A 22 14.41 -16.16 -8.08
N GLY A 23 15.49 -16.85 -8.45
CA GLY A 23 16.03 -18.01 -7.72
C GLY A 23 15.40 -19.36 -8.07
N ILE A 24 14.59 -19.42 -9.13
CA ILE A 24 14.01 -20.67 -9.64
C ILE A 24 14.49 -20.97 -11.05
N ASP A 25 14.78 -22.24 -11.29
CA ASP A 25 15.19 -22.78 -12.56
C ASP A 25 14.04 -22.67 -13.58
N LYS A 26 14.21 -21.80 -14.58
CA LYS A 26 13.24 -21.63 -15.67
C LYS A 26 12.93 -22.94 -16.39
N SER A 27 13.95 -23.76 -16.65
CA SER A 27 13.76 -25.04 -17.33
C SER A 27 12.93 -26.01 -16.50
N ALA A 28 13.02 -25.95 -15.16
CA ALA A 28 12.12 -26.72 -14.28
C ALA A 28 10.66 -26.25 -14.38
N LEU A 29 10.41 -24.94 -14.53
CA LEU A 29 9.07 -24.39 -14.73
C LEU A 29 8.48 -24.84 -16.07
N GLU A 30 9.25 -24.71 -17.15
CA GLU A 30 8.86 -25.15 -18.49
C GLU A 30 8.58 -26.67 -18.52
N GLN A 31 9.42 -27.46 -17.84
CA GLN A 31 9.23 -28.90 -17.72
C GLN A 31 7.94 -29.25 -16.99
N THR A 32 7.56 -28.49 -15.95
CA THR A 32 6.29 -28.68 -15.23
C THR A 32 5.09 -28.46 -16.14
N ILE A 33 5.10 -27.37 -16.92
CA ILE A 33 4.05 -27.08 -17.91
C ILE A 33 4.00 -28.20 -18.96
N GLN A 34 5.15 -28.65 -19.45
CA GLN A 34 5.22 -29.70 -20.47
C GLN A 34 4.72 -31.04 -19.94
N ASN A 35 5.04 -31.40 -18.70
CA ASN A 35 4.53 -32.60 -18.04
C ASN A 35 2.99 -32.56 -17.92
N LEU A 36 2.41 -31.40 -17.59
CA LEU A 36 0.96 -31.21 -17.55
C LEU A 36 0.32 -31.35 -18.94
N LYS A 37 0.91 -30.77 -19.99
CA LYS A 37 0.46 -30.95 -21.38
C LYS A 37 0.48 -32.42 -21.80
N ASN A 38 1.58 -33.11 -21.52
CA ASN A 38 1.73 -34.55 -21.79
C ASN A 38 0.68 -35.37 -21.03
N SER A 39 0.41 -35.03 -19.77
CA SER A 39 -0.64 -35.69 -18.97
C SER A 39 -2.03 -35.51 -19.58
N ILE A 40 -2.38 -34.32 -20.09
CA ILE A 40 -3.66 -34.10 -20.76
C ILE A 40 -3.74 -34.92 -22.05
N ASN A 41 -2.68 -34.94 -22.85
CA ASN A 41 -2.65 -35.71 -24.10
C ASN A 41 -2.81 -37.21 -23.83
N ASN A 42 -2.07 -37.76 -22.87
CA ASN A 42 -2.21 -39.15 -22.44
C ASN A 42 -3.62 -39.46 -21.95
N PHE A 43 -4.24 -38.54 -21.22
CA PHE A 43 -5.62 -38.69 -20.75
C PHE A 43 -6.61 -38.70 -21.92
N LYS A 44 -6.50 -37.76 -22.88
CA LYS A 44 -7.31 -37.76 -24.11
C LYS A 44 -7.14 -39.04 -24.92
N THR A 45 -5.92 -39.52 -25.08
CA THR A 45 -5.63 -40.76 -25.80
C THR A 45 -6.25 -41.97 -25.10
N ARG A 46 -6.09 -42.11 -23.78
CA ARG A 46 -6.76 -43.18 -23.00
C ARG A 46 -8.27 -43.07 -23.08
N ASN A 47 -8.81 -41.86 -23.05
CA ASN A 47 -10.23 -41.60 -23.21
C ASN A 47 -10.70 -42.17 -24.56
N ASN A 48 -10.02 -41.82 -25.65
CA ASN A 48 -10.27 -42.34 -27.00
C ASN A 48 -10.20 -43.87 -27.08
N TYR A 49 -9.19 -44.50 -26.49
CA TYR A 49 -9.11 -45.97 -26.44
C TYR A 49 -10.25 -46.62 -25.64
N VAL A 50 -10.64 -46.03 -24.50
CA VAL A 50 -11.81 -46.49 -23.72
C VAL A 50 -13.10 -46.26 -24.51
N PHE A 51 -13.20 -45.16 -25.28
CA PHE A 51 -14.34 -44.82 -26.12
C PHE A 51 -14.52 -45.76 -27.32
N GLU A 52 -13.43 -46.27 -27.90
CA GLU A 52 -13.47 -47.22 -29.01
C GLU A 52 -13.88 -48.63 -28.55
N GLY A 53 -13.75 -48.94 -27.25
CA GLY A 53 -13.99 -50.28 -26.68
C GLY A 53 -15.16 -50.43 -25.69
N GLY A 54 -15.84 -49.35 -25.25
CA GLY A 54 -16.89 -49.45 -24.23
C GLY A 54 -17.91 -48.29 -24.17
N ASN A 55 -19.13 -48.60 -23.70
CA ASN A 55 -20.24 -47.65 -23.53
C ASN A 55 -20.05 -46.76 -22.29
N MET A 56 -19.49 -45.57 -22.49
CA MET A 56 -19.48 -44.51 -21.49
C MET A 56 -20.84 -43.80 -21.44
N THR A 57 -21.33 -43.47 -20.24
CA THR A 57 -22.57 -42.67 -20.12
C THR A 57 -22.32 -41.22 -20.53
N ILE A 58 -23.37 -40.51 -20.94
CA ILE A 58 -23.30 -39.07 -21.27
C ILE A 58 -22.65 -38.28 -20.12
N PHE A 59 -23.06 -38.58 -18.88
CA PHE A 59 -22.52 -37.95 -17.67
C PHE A 59 -21.01 -38.14 -17.50
N GLN A 60 -20.49 -39.35 -17.78
CA GLN A 60 -19.06 -39.62 -17.68
C GLN A 60 -18.27 -38.86 -18.76
N ARG A 61 -18.83 -38.70 -19.97
CA ARG A 61 -18.22 -37.90 -21.05
C ARG A 61 -18.18 -36.43 -20.68
N GLU A 62 -19.31 -35.86 -20.24
CA GLU A 62 -19.41 -34.46 -19.81
C GLU A 62 -18.42 -34.15 -18.68
N LYS A 63 -18.32 -35.04 -17.68
CA LYS A 63 -17.36 -34.89 -16.58
C LYS A 63 -15.91 -34.92 -17.08
N THR A 64 -15.63 -35.76 -18.08
CA THR A 64 -14.29 -35.88 -18.66
C THR A 64 -13.90 -34.66 -19.47
N ASP A 65 -14.82 -34.14 -20.29
CA ASP A 65 -14.63 -32.91 -21.06
C ASP A 65 -14.45 -31.69 -20.15
N SER A 66 -15.23 -31.62 -19.08
CA SER A 66 -15.08 -30.60 -18.03
C SER A 66 -13.70 -30.65 -17.38
N LEU A 67 -13.19 -31.84 -17.01
CA LEU A 67 -11.85 -32.01 -16.44
C LEU A 67 -10.74 -31.60 -17.42
N ILE A 68 -10.88 -31.94 -18.70
CA ILE A 68 -9.93 -31.54 -19.75
C ILE A 68 -9.93 -30.02 -19.90
N PHE A 69 -11.12 -29.41 -19.95
CA PHE A 69 -11.28 -27.96 -20.05
C PHE A 69 -10.63 -27.24 -18.86
N GLU A 70 -10.93 -27.67 -17.63
CA GLU A 70 -10.32 -27.09 -16.42
C GLU A 70 -8.80 -27.17 -16.44
N LYS A 71 -8.22 -28.34 -16.74
CA LYS A 71 -6.77 -28.50 -16.82
C LYS A 71 -6.14 -27.66 -17.95
N ALA A 72 -6.83 -27.50 -19.07
CA ALA A 72 -6.37 -26.64 -20.16
C ALA A 72 -6.34 -25.16 -19.75
N GLN A 73 -7.35 -24.69 -19.01
CA GLN A 73 -7.34 -23.34 -18.44
C GLN A 73 -6.21 -23.16 -17.42
N THR A 74 -5.95 -24.16 -16.57
CA THR A 74 -4.80 -24.12 -15.65
C THR A 74 -3.48 -23.95 -16.42
N ILE A 75 -3.26 -24.72 -17.50
CA ILE A 75 -2.05 -24.58 -18.32
C ILE A 75 -1.92 -23.18 -18.91
N LYS A 76 -3.00 -22.64 -19.51
CA LYS A 76 -2.99 -21.28 -20.08
C LYS A 76 -2.63 -20.22 -19.03
N ASN A 77 -3.15 -20.37 -17.81
CA ASN A 77 -2.82 -19.46 -16.70
C ASN A 77 -1.35 -19.60 -16.29
N LEU A 78 -0.82 -20.82 -16.18
CA LEU A 78 0.59 -21.06 -15.88
C LEU A 78 1.53 -20.48 -16.95
N GLU A 79 1.19 -20.61 -18.23
CA GLU A 79 1.95 -20.03 -19.35
C GLU A 79 1.96 -18.49 -19.29
N ASN A 80 0.82 -17.86 -19.01
CA ASN A 80 0.74 -16.41 -18.84
C ASN A 80 1.59 -15.93 -17.64
N ILE A 81 1.54 -16.65 -16.51
CA ILE A 81 2.37 -16.36 -15.34
C ILE A 81 3.85 -16.47 -15.69
N LEU A 82 4.27 -17.52 -16.41
CA LEU A 82 5.66 -17.69 -16.84
C LEU A 82 6.13 -16.50 -17.71
N ALA A 83 5.33 -16.10 -18.70
CA ALA A 83 5.66 -14.96 -19.57
C ALA A 83 5.82 -13.65 -18.77
N GLN A 84 4.94 -13.41 -17.79
CA GLN A 84 5.06 -12.24 -16.91
C GLN A 84 6.32 -12.29 -16.03
N LEU A 85 6.66 -13.47 -15.51
CA LEU A 85 7.88 -13.69 -14.73
C LEU A 85 9.14 -13.38 -15.55
N GLU A 86 9.20 -13.81 -16.81
CA GLU A 86 10.31 -13.52 -17.73
C GLU A 86 10.45 -12.02 -18.03
N GLN A 87 9.33 -11.34 -18.29
CA GLN A 87 9.31 -9.89 -18.53
C GLN A 87 9.83 -9.13 -17.30
N ILE A 88 9.32 -9.45 -16.11
CA ILE A 88 9.73 -8.81 -14.86
C ILE A 88 11.22 -9.07 -14.58
N ASN A 89 11.71 -10.30 -14.82
CA ASN A 89 13.12 -10.64 -14.61
C ASN A 89 14.04 -9.79 -15.50
N SER A 90 13.65 -9.61 -16.76
CA SER A 90 14.37 -8.77 -17.72
C SER A 90 14.39 -7.30 -17.27
N GLU A 91 13.25 -6.78 -16.80
CA GLU A 91 13.15 -5.40 -16.30
C GLU A 91 14.00 -5.18 -15.03
N VAL A 92 13.97 -6.13 -14.09
CA VAL A 92 14.82 -6.10 -12.90
C VAL A 92 16.30 -6.10 -13.29
N GLY A 93 16.69 -6.92 -14.27
CA GLY A 93 18.05 -6.94 -14.83
C GLY A 93 18.49 -5.57 -15.36
N PHE A 94 17.66 -4.95 -16.21
CA PHE A 94 17.93 -3.62 -16.76
C PHE A 94 18.03 -2.54 -15.68
N MET A 95 17.10 -2.53 -14.71
CA MET A 95 17.12 -1.56 -13.62
C MET A 95 18.33 -1.72 -12.72
N ASN A 96 18.76 -2.95 -12.43
CA ASN A 96 19.98 -3.21 -11.68
C ASN A 96 21.23 -2.71 -12.41
N GLN A 97 21.33 -2.92 -13.73
CA GLN A 97 22.41 -2.35 -14.53
C GLN A 97 22.42 -0.82 -14.45
N ARG A 98 21.24 -0.19 -14.57
CA ARG A 98 21.09 1.26 -14.44
C ARG A 98 21.47 1.77 -13.05
N LEU A 99 21.05 1.07 -12.00
CA LEU A 99 21.42 1.38 -10.61
C LEU A 99 22.94 1.28 -10.40
N ASN A 100 23.57 0.25 -10.93
CA ASN A 100 25.03 0.08 -10.87
C ASN A 100 25.76 1.21 -11.59
N SER A 101 25.26 1.64 -12.75
CA SER A 101 25.80 2.80 -13.47
C SER A 101 25.74 4.07 -12.62
N TYR A 102 24.60 4.40 -12.02
CA TYR A 102 24.47 5.56 -11.12
C TYR A 102 25.41 5.46 -9.91
N ASN A 103 25.46 4.31 -9.23
CA ASN A 103 26.36 4.09 -8.10
C ASN A 103 27.84 4.26 -8.48
N SER A 104 28.23 3.83 -9.69
CA SER A 104 29.62 3.96 -10.16
C SER A 104 30.03 5.41 -10.46
N ASN A 105 29.06 6.28 -10.73
CA ASN A 105 29.31 7.69 -10.99
C ASN A 105 29.39 8.52 -9.69
N PHE A 106 28.81 8.05 -8.59
CA PHE A 106 28.84 8.76 -7.30
C PHE A 106 30.25 9.11 -6.82
N GLY A 107 31.21 8.20 -6.96
CA GLY A 107 32.60 8.42 -6.53
C GLY A 107 33.37 9.45 -7.36
N LYS A 108 32.77 9.96 -8.45
CA LYS A 108 33.38 10.93 -9.37
C LYS A 108 32.84 12.36 -9.20
N ILE A 109 31.85 12.55 -8.33
CA ILE A 109 31.16 13.84 -8.13
C ILE A 109 31.81 14.57 -6.95
N ASP A 110 32.10 15.86 -7.12
CA ASP A 110 32.54 16.71 -6.01
C ASP A 110 31.34 17.03 -5.10
N VAL A 111 31.41 16.54 -3.86
CA VAL A 111 30.32 16.61 -2.86
C VAL A 111 30.11 18.05 -2.37
N SER A 112 31.04 18.97 -2.63
CA SER A 112 31.07 20.29 -2.01
C SER A 112 30.12 21.34 -2.63
N ALA A 113 29.43 21.05 -3.75
CA ALA A 113 28.51 22.03 -4.36
C ALA A 113 27.25 21.52 -5.09
N ASP A 114 27.07 20.23 -5.42
CA ASP A 114 26.26 19.93 -6.61
C ASP A 114 24.85 19.36 -6.43
N LYS A 115 23.89 20.04 -7.07
CA LYS A 115 22.55 19.55 -7.45
C LYS A 115 22.61 18.16 -8.09
N GLU A 116 23.67 17.87 -8.85
CA GLU A 116 23.89 16.59 -9.52
C GLU A 116 24.03 15.41 -8.53
N TYR A 117 24.69 15.60 -7.38
CA TYR A 117 24.79 14.58 -6.33
C TYR A 117 23.41 14.23 -5.76
N PHE A 118 22.59 15.25 -5.47
CA PHE A 118 21.24 15.07 -4.93
C PHE A 118 20.29 14.43 -5.95
N ASP A 119 20.35 14.87 -7.21
CA ASP A 119 19.55 14.29 -8.30
C ASP A 119 19.90 12.80 -8.51
N MET A 120 21.18 12.43 -8.44
CA MET A 120 21.58 11.02 -8.49
C MET A 120 21.11 10.21 -7.27
N GLN A 121 21.11 10.79 -6.06
CA GLN A 121 20.62 10.10 -4.85
C GLN A 121 19.12 9.82 -4.95
N ASN A 122 18.36 10.81 -5.44
CA ASN A 122 16.93 10.67 -5.69
C ASN A 122 16.65 9.57 -6.73
N ASN A 123 17.40 9.56 -7.84
CA ASN A 123 17.28 8.53 -8.87
C ASN A 123 17.59 7.12 -8.34
N ILE A 124 18.62 6.98 -7.50
CA ILE A 124 18.93 5.71 -6.82
C ILE A 124 17.75 5.25 -5.95
N SER A 125 17.17 6.16 -5.16
CA SER A 125 16.04 5.85 -4.27
C SER A 125 14.83 5.34 -5.06
N VAL A 126 14.47 6.04 -6.14
CA VAL A 126 13.37 5.66 -7.04
C VAL A 126 13.63 4.28 -7.67
N LEU A 127 14.85 4.02 -8.15
CA LEU A 127 15.22 2.73 -8.74
C LEU A 127 15.14 1.59 -7.72
N LYS A 128 15.62 1.81 -6.48
CA LYS A 128 15.53 0.81 -5.40
C LYS A 128 14.08 0.44 -5.09
N ASN A 129 13.20 1.44 -4.99
CA ASN A 129 11.77 1.19 -4.75
C ASN A 129 11.12 0.41 -5.90
N ARG A 130 11.44 0.74 -7.16
CA ARG A 130 10.90 0.04 -8.32
C ARG A 130 11.41 -1.41 -8.40
N ILE A 131 12.69 -1.65 -8.13
CA ILE A 131 13.27 -3.00 -8.03
C ILE A 131 12.52 -3.81 -6.97
N TRP A 132 12.31 -3.25 -5.77
CA TRP A 132 11.61 -3.93 -4.69
C TRP A 132 10.15 -4.30 -5.04
N ASN A 133 9.43 -3.39 -5.72
CA ASN A 133 8.06 -3.65 -6.18
C ASN A 133 8.01 -4.79 -7.20
N LEU A 134 8.90 -4.79 -8.20
CA LEU A 134 8.96 -5.85 -9.20
C LEU A 134 9.32 -7.20 -8.59
N GLN A 135 10.27 -7.24 -7.65
CA GLN A 135 10.63 -8.46 -6.94
C GLN A 135 9.46 -9.00 -6.11
N SER A 136 8.68 -8.12 -5.49
CA SER A 136 7.47 -8.51 -4.75
C SER A 136 6.40 -9.11 -5.68
N GLN A 137 6.18 -8.51 -6.86
CA GLN A 137 5.28 -9.07 -7.88
C GLN A 137 5.76 -10.44 -8.39
N GLN A 138 7.07 -10.58 -8.62
CA GLN A 138 7.68 -11.84 -9.01
C GLN A 138 7.41 -12.95 -7.98
N HIS A 139 7.55 -12.64 -6.68
CA HIS A 139 7.25 -13.57 -5.60
C HIS A 139 5.78 -14.04 -5.60
N ILE A 140 4.85 -13.10 -5.78
CA ILE A 140 3.41 -13.37 -5.84
C ILE A 140 3.06 -14.27 -7.02
N LEU A 141 3.57 -13.95 -8.21
CA LEU A 141 3.36 -14.75 -9.42
C LEU A 141 3.90 -16.17 -9.25
N LEU A 142 5.06 -16.31 -8.61
CA LEU A 142 5.65 -17.60 -8.34
C LEU A 142 4.81 -18.43 -7.35
N LYS A 143 4.29 -17.82 -6.30
CA LYS A 143 3.33 -18.46 -5.39
C LYS A 143 2.12 -18.98 -6.17
N ASN A 144 1.52 -18.16 -7.03
CA ASN A 144 0.40 -18.56 -7.88
C ASN A 144 0.74 -19.75 -8.77
N PHE A 145 1.92 -19.71 -9.40
CA PHE A 145 2.41 -20.82 -10.21
C PHE A 145 2.46 -22.12 -9.40
N ASN A 146 3.10 -22.10 -8.24
CA ASN A 146 3.25 -23.27 -7.38
C ASN A 146 1.92 -23.82 -6.87
N LEU A 147 0.97 -22.96 -6.51
CA LEU A 147 -0.35 -23.40 -6.05
C LEU A 147 -1.12 -24.07 -7.20
N LEU A 148 -1.19 -23.41 -8.35
CA LEU A 148 -1.90 -23.90 -9.53
C LEU A 148 -1.28 -25.17 -10.09
N SER A 149 0.05 -25.31 -10.10
CA SER A 149 0.74 -26.51 -10.55
C SER A 149 0.45 -27.73 -9.67
N ASN A 150 0.20 -27.51 -8.37
CA ASN A 150 -0.20 -28.53 -7.42
C ASN A 150 -1.72 -28.79 -7.39
N GLY A 151 -2.49 -28.16 -8.28
CA GLY A 151 -3.94 -28.29 -8.32
C GLY A 151 -4.64 -27.63 -7.13
N ILE A 152 -3.94 -26.78 -6.38
CA ILE A 152 -4.52 -25.94 -5.35
C ILE A 152 -5.11 -24.74 -6.06
N LYS A 153 -6.44 -24.68 -6.10
CA LYS A 153 -7.13 -23.52 -6.62
C LYS A 153 -7.25 -22.49 -5.47
N ILE A 154 -7.06 -21.22 -5.81
CA ILE A 154 -7.06 -20.12 -4.85
C ILE A 154 -8.51 -19.64 -4.72
N ASN A 155 -8.94 -19.37 -3.48
CA ASN A 155 -10.29 -18.89 -3.17
C ASN A 155 -11.42 -19.89 -3.49
N ASP A 156 -11.15 -21.20 -3.42
CA ASP A 156 -12.09 -22.26 -3.80
C ASP A 156 -13.41 -22.27 -3.06
N LYS A 157 -13.43 -21.74 -1.84
CA LYS A 157 -14.63 -21.67 -1.01
C LYS A 157 -15.29 -20.29 -1.05
N LEU A 158 -14.80 -19.41 -1.92
CA LEU A 158 -15.42 -18.12 -2.20
C LEU A 158 -16.18 -18.19 -3.52
N ASN A 159 -17.39 -17.64 -3.53
CA ASN A 159 -18.14 -17.45 -4.75
C ASN A 159 -17.62 -16.22 -5.53
N GLN A 160 -18.07 -16.04 -6.77
CA GLN A 160 -17.61 -14.94 -7.63
C GLN A 160 -17.94 -13.55 -7.09
N ALA A 161 -19.03 -13.39 -6.35
CA ALA A 161 -19.37 -12.12 -5.71
C ALA A 161 -18.41 -11.82 -4.54
N GLU A 162 -18.10 -12.82 -3.70
CA GLU A 162 -17.09 -12.70 -2.63
C GLU A 162 -15.70 -12.35 -3.21
N ILE A 163 -15.29 -13.00 -4.31
CA ILE A 163 -14.00 -12.71 -4.96
C ILE A 163 -13.98 -11.28 -5.52
N SER A 164 -15.04 -10.86 -6.21
CA SER A 164 -15.12 -9.52 -6.81
C SER A 164 -15.18 -8.42 -5.76
N GLU A 165 -15.89 -8.65 -4.66
CA GLU A 165 -15.90 -7.77 -3.50
C GLU A 165 -14.48 -7.64 -2.93
N MET A 166 -13.85 -8.76 -2.58
CA MET A 166 -12.53 -8.77 -1.95
C MET A 166 -11.42 -8.21 -2.85
N GLN A 167 -11.58 -8.24 -4.17
CA GLN A 167 -10.61 -7.67 -5.11
C GLN A 167 -10.36 -6.18 -4.87
N ASN A 168 -11.40 -5.41 -4.55
CA ASN A 168 -11.32 -3.95 -4.41
C ASN A 168 -11.83 -3.43 -3.05
N ILE A 169 -12.23 -4.32 -2.13
CA ILE A 169 -12.69 -3.92 -0.80
C ILE A 169 -11.62 -3.07 -0.10
N SER A 170 -12.06 -1.95 0.48
CA SER A 170 -11.20 -1.15 1.34
C SER A 170 -10.95 -1.85 2.68
N LEU A 171 -9.94 -1.39 3.42
CA LEU A 171 -9.73 -1.91 4.78
C LEU A 171 -10.95 -1.65 5.67
N GLN A 172 -11.56 -0.47 5.60
CA GLN A 172 -12.71 -0.14 6.45
C GLN A 172 -13.92 -1.02 6.15
N GLU A 173 -14.25 -1.23 4.87
CA GLU A 173 -15.33 -2.12 4.45
C GLU A 173 -15.05 -3.56 4.87
N PHE A 174 -13.80 -4.02 4.77
CA PHE A 174 -13.40 -5.34 5.26
C PHE A 174 -13.59 -5.46 6.77
N LEU A 175 -13.23 -4.43 7.54
CA LEU A 175 -13.42 -4.38 8.99
C LEU A 175 -14.88 -4.22 9.41
N ASN A 176 -15.79 -3.83 8.51
CA ASN A 176 -17.22 -3.85 8.78
C ASN A 176 -17.80 -5.28 8.79
N LYS A 177 -17.09 -6.25 8.19
CA LYS A 177 -17.48 -7.67 8.29
C LYS A 177 -17.28 -8.17 9.73
N PRO A 178 -18.09 -9.12 10.23
CA PRO A 178 -17.85 -9.74 11.53
C PRO A 178 -16.46 -10.36 11.61
N LEU A 179 -15.74 -10.14 12.73
CA LEU A 179 -14.38 -10.67 12.93
C LEU A 179 -14.26 -12.18 12.61
N PRO A 180 -15.21 -13.06 13.03
CA PRO A 180 -15.11 -14.49 12.74
C PRO A 180 -15.06 -14.85 11.25
N ASP A 181 -15.66 -14.00 10.40
CA ASP A 181 -15.82 -14.25 8.96
C ASP A 181 -14.64 -13.75 8.13
N ARG A 182 -13.87 -12.80 8.66
CA ARG A 182 -12.76 -12.12 7.96
C ARG A 182 -11.63 -13.08 7.58
N LEU A 183 -11.30 -14.05 8.43
CA LEU A 183 -10.19 -14.98 8.19
C LEU A 183 -10.40 -15.83 6.93
N LYS A 184 -11.66 -16.20 6.66
CA LYS A 184 -12.03 -17.04 5.52
C LYS A 184 -11.64 -16.38 4.20
N SER A 185 -11.78 -15.06 4.08
CA SER A 185 -11.53 -14.36 2.82
C SER A 185 -10.07 -14.00 2.58
N VAL A 186 -9.17 -14.16 3.56
CA VAL A 186 -7.77 -13.71 3.48
C VAL A 186 -6.73 -14.84 3.63
N THR A 187 -7.15 -16.09 3.46
CA THR A 187 -6.28 -17.27 3.60
C THR A 187 -6.44 -18.22 2.41
N ILE A 188 -5.35 -18.88 1.99
CA ILE A 188 -5.37 -19.78 0.80
C ILE A 188 -6.45 -20.86 0.93
N GLY A 189 -6.55 -21.49 2.10
CA GLY A 189 -7.50 -22.58 2.36
C GLY A 189 -8.92 -22.12 2.72
N ASN A 190 -9.19 -20.80 2.65
CA ASN A 190 -10.39 -20.16 3.16
C ASN A 190 -10.79 -20.69 4.55
N ILE A 191 -9.85 -20.55 5.48
CA ILE A 191 -9.91 -21.10 6.83
C ILE A 191 -10.85 -20.28 7.70
N SER A 192 -11.75 -20.94 8.43
CA SER A 192 -12.64 -20.25 9.38
C SER A 192 -11.96 -20.02 10.71
N SER A 193 -12.41 -19.01 11.46
CA SER A 193 -11.96 -18.79 12.84
C SER A 193 -12.22 -20.01 13.74
N GLN A 194 -13.27 -20.79 13.46
CA GLN A 194 -13.59 -22.00 14.20
C GLN A 194 -12.60 -23.15 13.94
N ASP A 195 -12.05 -23.25 12.72
CA ASP A 195 -10.99 -24.22 12.41
C ASP A 195 -9.72 -23.94 13.24
N ILE A 196 -9.47 -22.67 13.56
CA ILE A 196 -8.39 -22.26 14.48
C ILE A 196 -8.71 -22.63 15.92
N ILE A 197 -9.86 -22.19 16.43
CA ILE A 197 -10.24 -22.35 17.84
C ILE A 197 -10.37 -23.84 18.22
N SER A 198 -10.82 -24.67 17.28
CA SER A 198 -10.90 -26.13 17.46
C SER A 198 -9.57 -26.86 17.35
N GLY A 199 -8.49 -26.19 16.94
CA GLY A 199 -7.19 -26.79 16.67
C GLY A 199 -7.12 -27.64 15.40
N LYS A 200 -8.16 -27.61 14.55
CA LYS A 200 -8.19 -28.34 13.28
C LYS A 200 -7.12 -27.86 12.31
N THR A 201 -6.77 -26.57 12.36
CA THR A 201 -5.55 -26.06 11.74
C THR A 201 -4.89 -25.04 12.66
N LYS A 202 -3.56 -25.01 12.58
CA LYS A 202 -2.71 -24.04 13.27
C LYS A 202 -1.86 -23.22 12.32
N ASP A 203 -1.71 -23.69 11.08
CA ASP A 203 -0.85 -23.08 10.08
C ASP A 203 -1.72 -22.38 9.03
N LEU A 204 -1.38 -21.13 8.76
CA LEU A 204 -2.08 -20.24 7.85
C LEU A 204 -1.08 -19.66 6.86
N GLU A 205 -1.51 -19.53 5.62
CA GLU A 205 -0.83 -18.71 4.63
C GLU A 205 -1.81 -17.66 4.11
N ILE A 206 -1.42 -16.40 4.23
CA ILE A 206 -2.23 -15.25 3.85
C ILE A 206 -2.37 -15.19 2.33
N ASN A 207 -3.60 -14.98 1.87
CA ASN A 207 -3.93 -14.78 0.47
C ASN A 207 -4.71 -13.48 0.30
N LEU A 208 -4.17 -12.56 -0.48
CA LEU A 208 -4.79 -11.27 -0.81
C LEU A 208 -4.95 -11.08 -2.33
N LEU A 209 -4.88 -12.19 -3.06
CA LEU A 209 -5.05 -12.27 -4.50
C LEU A 209 -6.47 -12.70 -4.84
N TYR A 210 -7.13 -11.91 -5.68
CA TYR A 210 -8.49 -12.12 -6.15
C TYR A 210 -8.51 -11.83 -7.65
N ASN A 211 -8.94 -12.78 -8.47
CA ASN A 211 -8.88 -12.68 -9.94
C ASN A 211 -7.48 -12.29 -10.49
N ASN A 212 -6.41 -12.84 -9.88
CA ASN A 212 -5.02 -12.49 -10.18
C ASN A 212 -4.64 -11.02 -9.92
N VAL A 213 -5.50 -10.27 -9.22
CA VAL A 213 -5.22 -8.90 -8.78
C VAL A 213 -4.98 -8.91 -7.27
N LEU A 214 -3.86 -8.33 -6.85
CA LEU A 214 -3.54 -8.15 -5.45
C LEU A 214 -4.39 -7.01 -4.87
N ASN A 215 -5.13 -7.26 -3.79
CA ASN A 215 -5.75 -6.19 -3.03
C ASN A 215 -4.66 -5.43 -2.26
N LYS A 216 -4.20 -4.31 -2.84
CA LYS A 216 -3.12 -3.48 -2.29
C LYS A 216 -3.48 -2.87 -0.94
N GLN A 217 -4.74 -2.51 -0.70
CA GLN A 217 -5.14 -1.89 0.56
C GLN A 217 -5.00 -2.85 1.74
N LEU A 218 -5.51 -4.07 1.58
CA LEU A 218 -5.33 -5.12 2.58
C LEU A 218 -3.84 -5.51 2.69
N ASN A 219 -3.14 -5.65 1.57
CA ASN A 219 -1.73 -6.05 1.56
C ASN A 219 -0.81 -5.09 2.31
N ILE A 220 -1.18 -3.82 2.45
CA ILE A 220 -0.35 -2.82 3.17
C ILE A 220 -0.77 -2.71 4.64
N ASN A 221 -2.06 -2.87 4.95
CA ASN A 221 -2.62 -2.45 6.23
C ASN A 221 -3.18 -3.59 7.10
N LEU A 222 -3.26 -4.81 6.57
CA LEU A 222 -3.85 -5.92 7.30
C LEU A 222 -2.94 -6.36 8.46
N LEU A 223 -3.54 -6.48 9.64
CA LEU A 223 -2.87 -6.93 10.86
C LEU A 223 -3.48 -8.24 11.37
N PRO A 224 -2.72 -9.07 12.12
CA PRO A 224 -3.26 -10.31 12.67
C PRO A 224 -4.48 -10.08 13.57
N SER A 225 -4.48 -9.01 14.35
CA SER A 225 -5.59 -8.64 15.25
C SER A 225 -6.91 -8.37 14.55
N MET A 226 -6.87 -8.04 13.26
CA MET A 226 -8.05 -7.71 12.46
C MET A 226 -8.79 -8.95 11.94
N ILE A 227 -8.12 -10.11 11.93
CA ILE A 227 -8.61 -11.34 11.29
C ILE A 227 -8.55 -12.57 12.20
N LEU A 228 -7.66 -12.59 13.19
CA LEU A 228 -7.50 -13.73 14.08
C LEU A 228 -8.52 -13.68 15.22
N PRO A 229 -9.08 -14.83 15.63
CA PRO A 229 -9.96 -14.90 16.78
C PRO A 229 -9.26 -14.40 18.05
N ASN A 230 -10.04 -13.87 18.99
CA ASN A 230 -9.52 -13.27 20.23
C ASN A 230 -8.83 -14.30 21.12
N GLU A 231 -9.21 -15.57 20.98
CA GLU A 231 -8.59 -16.72 21.64
C GLU A 231 -7.13 -16.90 21.23
N VAL A 232 -6.69 -16.42 20.06
CA VAL A 232 -5.28 -16.54 19.66
C VAL A 232 -4.41 -15.60 20.47
N GLN A 233 -3.49 -16.17 21.25
CA GLN A 233 -2.60 -15.42 22.14
C GLN A 233 -1.18 -15.32 21.61
N GLU A 234 -0.68 -16.33 20.91
CA GLU A 234 0.67 -16.29 20.34
C GLU A 234 0.71 -16.90 18.95
N ILE A 235 1.46 -16.26 18.06
CA ILE A 235 1.70 -16.68 16.69
C ILE A 235 3.20 -16.65 16.38
N ALA A 236 3.64 -17.54 15.50
CA ALA A 236 4.98 -17.56 14.96
C ALA A 236 4.96 -17.15 13.48
N SER A 237 5.87 -16.28 13.08
CA SER A 237 6.07 -15.89 11.68
C SER A 237 7.53 -15.45 11.47
N TYR A 238 8.13 -15.77 10.32
CA TYR A 238 9.51 -15.42 9.99
C TYR A 238 10.54 -15.76 11.08
N GLY A 239 10.36 -16.89 11.76
CA GLY A 239 11.24 -17.34 12.86
C GLY A 239 11.13 -16.52 14.15
N ARG A 240 10.14 -15.64 14.27
CA ARG A 240 9.85 -14.85 15.48
C ARG A 240 8.51 -15.25 16.08
N ILE A 241 8.40 -15.09 17.40
CA ILE A 241 7.14 -15.25 18.14
C ILE A 241 6.56 -13.86 18.40
N TYR A 242 5.26 -13.73 18.19
CA TYR A 242 4.48 -12.54 18.45
C TYR A 242 3.38 -12.88 19.44
N SER A 243 3.31 -12.14 20.55
CA SER A 243 2.31 -12.32 21.60
C SER A 243 1.25 -11.21 21.51
N ARG A 244 0.00 -11.58 21.80
CA ARG A 244 -1.13 -10.65 21.81
C ARG A 244 -1.05 -9.74 23.05
N THR A 245 -1.15 -8.44 22.82
CA THR A 245 -1.21 -7.41 23.86
C THR A 245 -2.65 -7.20 24.35
N PRO A 246 -2.87 -6.54 25.49
CA PRO A 246 -4.22 -6.28 26.02
C PRO A 246 -5.15 -5.51 25.07
N ASP A 247 -4.59 -4.64 24.22
CA ASP A 247 -5.31 -3.93 23.16
C ASP A 247 -5.45 -4.73 21.86
N GLY A 248 -5.12 -6.02 21.88
CA GLY A 248 -5.35 -6.98 20.81
C GLY A 248 -4.27 -7.05 19.73
N ARG A 249 -3.23 -6.22 19.79
CA ARG A 249 -2.13 -6.21 18.80
C ARG A 249 -1.18 -7.40 19.00
N PHE A 250 -0.48 -7.81 17.95
CA PHE A 250 0.54 -8.87 18.05
C PHE A 250 1.93 -8.27 17.89
N VAL A 251 2.77 -8.40 18.91
CA VAL A 251 4.12 -7.81 18.93
C VAL A 251 5.18 -8.84 19.31
N ASP A 252 6.36 -8.72 18.73
CA ASP A 252 7.52 -9.53 19.12
C ASP A 252 8.14 -9.04 20.44
N ALA A 253 9.16 -9.75 20.95
CA ALA A 253 9.86 -9.39 22.17
C ALA A 253 10.53 -8.00 22.14
N SER A 254 10.72 -7.42 20.95
CA SER A 254 11.26 -6.07 20.76
C SER A 254 10.16 -5.01 20.58
N GLY A 255 8.88 -5.39 20.68
CA GLY A 255 7.73 -4.51 20.49
C GLY A 255 7.37 -4.26 19.03
N ASN A 256 7.97 -4.97 18.07
CA ASN A 256 7.64 -4.79 16.65
C ASN A 256 6.35 -5.53 16.31
N MET A 257 5.46 -4.86 15.58
CA MET A 257 4.21 -5.45 15.13
C MET A 257 4.41 -6.29 13.88
N LEU A 258 3.64 -7.38 13.78
CA LEU A 258 3.56 -8.14 12.52
C LEU A 258 2.55 -7.47 11.57
N SER A 259 3.01 -7.13 10.36
CA SER A 259 2.14 -6.80 9.23
C SER A 259 1.89 -8.03 8.37
N LEU A 260 0.67 -8.16 7.84
CA LEU A 260 0.29 -9.28 6.98
C LEU A 260 0.34 -8.88 5.51
N LEU A 261 1.39 -9.34 4.84
CA LEU A 261 1.51 -9.30 3.39
C LEU A 261 0.97 -10.59 2.77
N ASP A 262 0.64 -10.57 1.48
CA ASP A 262 0.37 -11.78 0.71
C ASP A 262 1.52 -12.78 0.86
N GLY A 263 1.19 -14.06 1.10
CA GLY A 263 2.19 -15.11 1.30
C GLY A 263 2.77 -15.16 2.71
N THR A 264 2.41 -14.23 3.60
CA THR A 264 2.82 -14.32 5.01
C THR A 264 2.33 -15.62 5.62
N ARG A 265 3.27 -16.40 6.18
CA ARG A 265 2.96 -17.65 6.89
C ARG A 265 2.88 -17.39 8.39
N ILE A 266 1.84 -17.92 9.00
CA ILE A 266 1.56 -17.78 10.42
C ILE A 266 1.30 -19.17 11.00
N SER A 267 1.97 -19.49 12.09
CA SER A 267 1.67 -20.68 12.89
C SER A 267 1.15 -20.24 14.25
N ILE A 268 -0.06 -20.66 14.61
CA ILE A 268 -0.62 -20.43 15.94
C ILE A 268 0.10 -21.31 16.94
N THR A 269 0.70 -20.69 17.94
CA THR A 269 1.52 -21.37 18.96
C THR A 269 0.82 -21.42 20.31
N LYS A 270 -0.14 -20.52 20.56
CA LYS A 270 -0.92 -20.53 21.80
C LYS A 270 -2.34 -20.00 21.62
N LEU A 271 -3.30 -20.73 22.18
CA LEU A 271 -4.68 -20.30 22.39
C LEU A 271 -4.90 -20.00 23.88
N GLY A 272 -5.69 -18.97 24.17
CA GLY A 272 -6.16 -18.60 25.51
C GLY A 272 -7.44 -19.35 25.87
N ALA A 273 -7.72 -19.49 27.16
CA ALA A 273 -8.96 -20.11 27.64
C ALA A 273 -10.19 -19.25 27.31
N LYS A 274 -11.30 -19.89 26.91
CA LYS A 274 -12.58 -19.23 26.56
C LYS A 274 -13.09 -18.30 27.67
N ASP A 275 -12.83 -18.62 28.93
CA ASP A 275 -13.42 -17.93 30.10
C ASP A 275 -12.71 -16.62 30.46
N ILE A 276 -11.50 -16.37 29.94
CA ILE A 276 -10.79 -15.09 30.16
C ILE A 276 -11.52 -13.93 29.47
N PHE A 277 -12.37 -14.23 28.48
CA PHE A 277 -13.08 -13.21 27.68
C PHE A 277 -14.53 -12.99 28.13
N GLN A 278 -15.07 -13.81 29.05
CA GLN A 278 -16.43 -13.62 29.58
C GLN A 278 -16.48 -12.68 30.80
N ASN A 279 -15.39 -12.56 31.57
CA ASN A 279 -15.32 -11.66 32.73
C ASN A 279 -14.87 -10.22 32.42
N ASN A 280 -14.71 -9.88 31.13
CA ASN A 280 -14.64 -8.49 30.68
C ASN A 280 -15.98 -8.10 30.04
N SER A 281 -16.99 -7.85 30.86
CA SER A 281 -18.25 -7.18 30.46
C SER A 281 -18.04 -5.68 30.10
N LEU A 282 -16.87 -5.33 29.59
CA LEU A 282 -16.47 -4.00 29.10
C LEU A 282 -16.26 -3.98 27.57
N TYR A 283 -16.68 -5.03 26.84
CA TYR A 283 -16.61 -5.05 25.37
C TYR A 283 -17.94 -5.36 24.68
N THR A 284 -19.06 -5.16 25.39
CA THR A 284 -20.33 -4.82 24.77
C THR A 284 -20.46 -3.29 24.78
N ASN A 285 -20.40 -2.67 23.60
CA ASN A 285 -20.61 -1.23 23.37
C ASN A 285 -19.67 -0.27 24.13
N ASN A 286 -18.42 -0.09 23.68
CA ASN A 286 -17.64 1.09 24.05
C ASN A 286 -17.86 2.23 23.04
N GLN A 287 -18.98 2.94 23.21
CA GLN A 287 -18.93 4.40 23.10
C GLN A 287 -18.29 4.94 24.40
N LEU A 288 -17.37 5.90 24.27
CA LEU A 288 -16.87 6.92 25.22
C LEU A 288 -15.35 7.12 25.00
N TYR A 289 -14.82 8.29 24.64
CA TYR A 289 -15.21 9.63 25.04
C TYR A 289 -15.37 10.61 23.86
N TRP A 290 -16.51 11.29 23.84
CA TRP A 290 -16.63 12.68 23.39
C TRP A 290 -16.73 13.57 24.64
N ASP A 291 -16.04 14.70 24.64
CA ASP A 291 -16.42 15.95 25.32
C ASP A 291 -16.19 17.06 24.28
N GLU A 292 -17.25 17.43 23.54
CA GLU A 292 -18.11 18.64 23.72
C GLU A 292 -17.49 19.91 23.07
N GLY A 293 -18.11 20.59 22.11
CA GLY A 293 -19.39 20.40 21.44
C GLY A 293 -19.57 21.46 20.34
N ASN A 294 -20.27 21.11 19.25
CA ASN A 294 -21.55 21.73 18.88
C ASN A 294 -22.03 21.26 17.50
N GLN A 295 -23.29 20.82 17.49
CA GLN A 295 -24.22 20.67 16.36
C GLN A 295 -24.00 19.51 15.37
N VAL A 296 -24.55 18.37 15.76
CA VAL A 296 -25.19 17.44 14.81
C VAL A 296 -26.65 17.87 14.68
N ASN A 297 -27.08 18.31 13.50
CA ASN A 297 -28.40 18.02 12.92
C ASN A 297 -28.60 18.77 11.59
N ASN A 298 -28.67 17.99 10.51
CA ASN A 298 -29.14 18.29 9.14
C ASN A 298 -28.05 17.97 8.11
N LEU A 299 -28.04 16.74 7.57
CA LEU A 299 -27.46 16.47 6.23
C LEU A 299 -27.84 15.10 5.63
N TYR A 300 -28.62 14.26 6.33
CA TYR A 300 -29.07 12.96 5.80
C TYR A 300 -30.24 13.01 4.78
N LEU A 301 -30.44 14.14 4.10
CA LEU A 301 -31.55 14.30 3.14
C LEU A 301 -31.14 14.78 1.73
N ASN A 302 -29.86 14.73 1.36
CA ASN A 302 -29.41 15.20 0.04
C ASN A 302 -28.60 14.22 -0.82
N ARG A 303 -28.52 12.91 -0.48
CA ARG A 303 -27.81 11.94 -1.33
C ARG A 303 -28.49 11.66 -2.68
N GLU A 304 -29.77 12.00 -2.86
CA GLU A 304 -30.47 11.81 -4.14
C GLU A 304 -30.41 13.04 -5.07
N LYS A 305 -29.85 14.18 -4.65
CA LYS A 305 -29.72 15.38 -5.51
C LYS A 305 -28.33 15.61 -6.11
N LEU A 306 -27.34 14.78 -5.80
CA LEU A 306 -25.98 14.88 -6.38
C LEU A 306 -25.77 14.02 -7.64
N ALA A 307 -26.76 13.24 -8.05
CA ALA A 307 -26.70 12.47 -9.30
C ALA A 307 -26.98 13.29 -10.56
N ASN A 308 -27.40 14.56 -10.43
CA ASN A 308 -27.72 15.43 -11.57
C ASN A 308 -27.03 16.80 -11.42
N ASN A 309 -25.73 16.83 -11.68
CA ASN A 309 -25.04 18.04 -12.15
C ASN A 309 -23.79 17.65 -12.95
N ASN A 310 -24.05 17.24 -14.19
CA ASN A 310 -23.06 17.31 -15.27
C ASN A 310 -22.72 18.78 -15.53
N ASN A 311 -21.72 19.32 -14.80
CA ASN A 311 -20.86 20.45 -15.18
C ASN A 311 -20.04 20.93 -13.96
N PHE A 312 -18.99 20.20 -13.60
CA PHE A 312 -17.91 20.75 -12.77
C PHE A 312 -16.55 20.25 -13.29
N SER A 313 -16.20 20.70 -14.48
CA SER A 313 -14.82 20.82 -14.94
C SER A 313 -14.14 22.02 -14.25
N LYS A 314 -14.00 21.97 -12.92
CA LYS A 314 -13.07 22.85 -12.21
C LYS A 314 -11.79 22.06 -12.04
N LYS A 315 -10.79 22.35 -12.89
CA LYS A 315 -9.45 21.73 -12.97
C LYS A 315 -9.02 21.10 -11.64
N ILE A 316 -9.09 19.77 -11.56
CA ILE A 316 -8.36 18.99 -10.56
C ILE A 316 -6.88 19.29 -10.81
N GLY A 317 -6.13 19.61 -9.75
CA GLY A 317 -4.80 20.26 -9.74
C GLY A 317 -3.89 19.98 -10.94
N ASN A 318 -3.17 21.01 -11.40
CA ASN A 318 -2.25 20.94 -12.55
C ASN A 318 -1.08 19.93 -12.35
N LEU A 319 -0.97 19.29 -11.19
CA LEU A 319 0.04 18.30 -10.89
C LEU A 319 -0.33 16.91 -11.46
N ASP A 320 0.42 16.48 -12.48
CA ASP A 320 0.30 15.14 -13.05
C ASP A 320 0.89 14.08 -12.11
N LEU A 321 0.02 13.52 -11.25
CA LEU A 321 0.38 12.48 -10.29
C LEU A 321 0.69 11.13 -10.94
N SER A 322 0.34 10.91 -12.22
CA SER A 322 0.60 9.64 -12.92
C SER A 322 2.10 9.32 -13.03
N LYS A 323 2.95 10.35 -12.99
CA LYS A 323 4.42 10.25 -13.02
C LYS A 323 5.04 9.60 -11.78
N TYR A 324 4.26 9.46 -10.71
CA TYR A 324 4.73 8.96 -9.41
C TYR A 324 4.07 7.61 -9.04
N GLY A 325 3.41 6.93 -9.99
CA GLY A 325 2.81 5.59 -9.82
C GLY A 325 1.39 5.60 -9.24
N ASP A 326 0.87 4.43 -8.82
CA ASP A 326 -0.43 4.29 -8.14
C ASP A 326 -0.35 4.88 -6.71
N ILE A 327 -0.38 6.22 -6.58
CA ILE A 327 -0.19 6.88 -5.29
C ILE A 327 -1.44 6.77 -4.39
N VAL A 328 -2.66 6.80 -4.96
CA VAL A 328 -3.98 6.73 -4.28
C VAL A 328 -5.10 6.57 -5.32
N SER A 329 -6.29 6.13 -4.92
CA SER A 329 -7.43 6.02 -5.84
C SER A 329 -7.93 7.40 -6.31
N LYS A 330 -8.70 7.44 -7.40
CA LYS A 330 -9.27 8.71 -7.91
C LYS A 330 -10.23 9.33 -6.89
N GLU A 331 -10.95 8.51 -6.15
CA GLU A 331 -11.90 8.91 -5.12
C GLU A 331 -11.18 9.55 -3.93
N GLU A 332 -10.06 8.98 -3.49
CA GLU A 332 -9.23 9.55 -2.40
C GLU A 332 -8.60 10.88 -2.80
N LEU A 333 -8.16 11.00 -4.06
CA LEU A 333 -7.68 12.28 -4.58
C LEU A 333 -8.80 13.31 -4.61
N GLN A 334 -10.00 12.92 -5.04
CA GLN A 334 -11.16 13.81 -5.08
C GLN A 334 -11.56 14.27 -3.66
N GLU A 335 -11.53 13.39 -2.67
CA GLU A 335 -11.78 13.73 -1.26
C GLU A 335 -10.74 14.74 -0.75
N ILE A 336 -9.46 14.55 -1.07
CA ILE A 336 -8.39 15.49 -0.69
C ILE A 336 -8.59 16.84 -1.36
N TYR A 337 -8.85 16.91 -2.66
CA TYR A 337 -9.06 18.18 -3.37
C TYR A 337 -10.31 18.95 -2.91
N GLN A 338 -11.30 18.27 -2.32
CA GLN A 338 -12.50 18.88 -1.77
C GLN A 338 -12.37 19.25 -0.29
N THR A 339 -11.29 18.82 0.37
CA THR A 339 -11.06 19.05 1.80
C THR A 339 -10.28 20.34 2.02
N GLU A 340 -10.87 21.30 2.73
CA GLU A 340 -10.21 22.57 3.05
C GLU A 340 -9.33 22.51 4.32
N LYS A 341 -9.52 21.47 5.13
CA LYS A 341 -8.84 21.34 6.42
C LYS A 341 -8.46 19.89 6.74
N PHE A 342 -7.19 19.70 7.10
CA PHE A 342 -6.57 18.43 7.41
C PHE A 342 -6.07 18.42 8.86
N PRO A 343 -6.94 18.14 9.85
CA PRO A 343 -6.54 18.15 11.25
C PRO A 343 -5.31 17.27 11.51
N PRO A 344 -4.35 17.70 12.34
CA PRO A 344 -3.18 16.91 12.68
C PRO A 344 -3.59 15.50 13.15
N TYR A 345 -2.86 14.49 12.67
CA TYR A 345 -3.11 13.06 12.86
C TYR A 345 -4.43 12.50 12.32
N SER A 346 -5.28 13.30 11.67
CA SER A 346 -6.45 12.76 10.96
C SER A 346 -6.02 11.81 9.83
N GLU A 347 -6.89 10.86 9.49
CA GLU A 347 -6.64 9.93 8.38
C GLU A 347 -6.37 10.69 7.08
N LEU A 348 -7.15 11.74 6.79
CA LEU A 348 -6.95 12.60 5.63
C LEU A 348 -5.63 13.37 5.66
N ALA A 349 -5.19 13.89 6.82
CA ALA A 349 -3.89 14.54 6.93
C ALA A 349 -2.73 13.55 6.70
N ILE A 350 -2.84 12.34 7.23
CA ILE A 350 -1.83 11.29 7.02
C ILE A 350 -1.80 10.87 5.54
N LYS A 351 -2.97 10.70 4.89
CA LYS A 351 -3.04 10.42 3.44
C LYS A 351 -2.41 11.54 2.63
N LEU A 352 -2.80 12.78 2.88
CA LEU A 352 -2.23 13.96 2.22
C LEU A 352 -0.70 14.01 2.36
N LEU A 353 -0.18 13.86 3.59
CA LEU A 353 1.26 13.89 3.83
C LEU A 353 1.99 12.67 3.27
N THR A 354 1.33 11.52 3.12
CA THR A 354 1.90 10.33 2.47
C THR A 354 2.07 10.58 0.98
N ILE A 355 1.04 11.11 0.33
CA ILE A 355 1.09 11.52 -1.08
C ILE A 355 2.19 12.57 -1.28
N ALA A 356 2.19 13.59 -0.43
CA ALA A 356 3.18 14.65 -0.49
C ALA A 356 4.60 14.13 -0.26
N ALA A 357 4.80 13.18 0.67
CA ALA A 357 6.11 12.58 0.91
C ALA A 357 6.61 11.82 -0.32
N ARG A 358 5.75 11.04 -0.98
CA ARG A 358 6.08 10.36 -2.23
C ARG A 358 6.45 11.35 -3.34
N VAL A 359 5.63 12.37 -3.56
CA VAL A 359 5.88 13.41 -4.58
C VAL A 359 7.15 14.20 -4.26
N ALA A 360 7.45 14.43 -2.98
CA ALA A 360 8.65 15.11 -2.53
C ALA A 360 9.91 14.22 -2.52
N GLY A 361 9.79 12.90 -2.78
CA GLY A 361 10.91 11.96 -2.68
C GLY A 361 11.39 11.71 -1.24
N LEU A 362 10.52 11.89 -0.25
CA LEU A 362 10.80 11.78 1.17
C LEU A 362 10.22 10.48 1.76
N PRO A 363 10.74 10.01 2.92
CA PRO A 363 10.22 8.81 3.56
C PRO A 363 8.75 8.97 3.95
N GLU A 364 7.90 8.02 3.58
CA GLU A 364 6.47 8.01 3.97
C GLU A 364 6.27 8.00 5.49
N SER A 365 7.27 7.56 6.26
CA SER A 365 7.25 7.66 7.72
C SER A 365 7.12 9.10 8.23
N TRP A 366 7.45 10.11 7.41
CA TRP A 366 7.21 11.52 7.73
C TRP A 366 5.72 11.83 7.87
N ALA A 367 4.85 11.14 7.12
CA ALA A 367 3.41 11.36 7.16
C ALA A 367 2.78 11.03 8.52
N LYS A 368 3.43 10.20 9.34
CA LYS A 368 3.03 9.89 10.72
C LYS A 368 3.97 10.51 11.77
N ASN A 369 4.95 11.30 11.34
CA ASN A 369 5.94 11.85 12.25
C ASN A 369 5.31 12.92 13.16
N LYS A 370 5.43 12.70 14.47
CA LYS A 370 4.83 13.57 15.48
C LYS A 370 5.27 15.04 15.40
N ASN A 371 6.50 15.28 14.96
CA ASN A 371 7.06 16.63 14.85
C ASN A 371 6.50 17.35 13.62
N LEU A 372 6.19 16.61 12.55
CA LEU A 372 5.57 17.19 11.37
C LEU A 372 4.09 17.54 11.64
N HIS A 373 3.36 16.68 12.33
CA HIS A 373 1.99 16.99 12.77
C HIS A 373 1.95 18.13 13.78
N PHE A 374 2.95 18.25 14.65
CA PHE A 374 3.12 19.43 15.51
C PHE A 374 3.32 20.71 14.70
N ILE A 375 4.13 20.67 13.65
CA ILE A 375 4.35 21.79 12.73
C ILE A 375 3.05 22.17 12.02
N LEU A 376 2.35 21.19 11.45
CA LEU A 376 1.08 21.38 10.74
C LEU A 376 0.02 22.02 11.66
N ASP A 377 -0.07 21.57 12.90
CA ASP A 377 -0.94 22.16 13.92
C ASP A 377 -0.64 23.65 14.14
N LYS A 378 0.65 23.97 14.29
CA LYS A 378 1.08 25.31 14.72
C LYS A 378 1.10 26.34 13.61
N GLU A 379 1.42 25.94 12.38
CA GLU A 379 1.49 26.86 11.25
C GLU A 379 0.10 27.13 10.67
N SER A 380 -0.71 26.09 10.48
CA SER A 380 -1.94 26.22 9.70
C SER A 380 -3.16 25.60 10.37
N LYS A 381 -2.99 24.83 11.45
CA LYS A 381 -4.04 23.94 11.98
C LYS A 381 -4.58 22.97 10.90
N GLY A 382 -3.75 22.69 9.88
CA GLY A 382 -4.12 21.90 8.72
C GLY A 382 -5.01 22.61 7.69
N GLU A 383 -5.23 23.92 7.78
CA GLU A 383 -6.08 24.65 6.85
C GLU A 383 -5.33 25.03 5.56
N VAL A 384 -5.90 24.68 4.42
CA VAL A 384 -5.36 24.98 3.09
C VAL A 384 -5.49 26.48 2.79
N LEU A 385 -4.45 27.04 2.17
CA LEU A 385 -4.35 28.47 1.83
C LEU A 385 -4.62 29.41 3.01
N VAL A 386 -4.34 28.98 4.24
CA VAL A 386 -4.52 29.86 5.40
C VAL A 386 -3.52 31.00 5.34
N LEU A 387 -4.02 32.24 5.48
CA LEU A 387 -3.18 33.43 5.43
C LEU A 387 -2.61 33.75 6.81
N ASN A 388 -1.37 34.22 6.85
CA ASN A 388 -0.75 34.68 8.09
C ASN A 388 -1.47 35.92 8.68
N HIS A 389 -1.10 36.29 9.90
CA HIS A 389 -1.70 37.43 10.59
C HIS A 389 -1.46 38.78 9.88
N THR A 390 -0.36 38.94 9.14
CA THR A 390 -0.02 40.19 8.46
C THR A 390 -0.95 40.45 7.26
N LEU A 391 -1.28 39.40 6.50
CA LEU A 391 -2.25 39.44 5.41
C LEU A 391 -3.66 39.68 5.96
N LYS A 392 -4.03 38.96 7.04
CA LYS A 392 -5.31 39.15 7.74
C LYS A 392 -5.48 40.57 8.28
N SER A 393 -4.43 41.17 8.84
CA SER A 393 -4.47 42.54 9.36
C SER A 393 -4.70 43.61 8.29
N LYS A 394 -4.45 43.26 7.03
CA LYS A 394 -4.72 44.10 5.86
C LYS A 394 -6.07 43.80 5.21
N ASN A 395 -6.86 42.90 5.80
CA ASN A 395 -8.14 42.43 5.27
C ASN A 395 -8.05 41.85 3.84
N ILE A 396 -6.89 41.28 3.48
CA ILE A 396 -6.71 40.61 2.19
C ILE A 396 -7.44 39.26 2.23
N SER A 397 -8.34 39.01 1.27
CA SER A 397 -9.03 37.72 1.13
C SER A 397 -8.11 36.64 0.54
N LYS A 398 -8.50 35.37 0.63
CA LYS A 398 -7.74 34.26 0.01
C LYS A 398 -7.70 34.41 -1.51
N GLU A 399 -8.80 34.87 -2.10
CA GLU A 399 -8.96 35.13 -3.53
C GLU A 399 -8.06 36.28 -3.99
N GLU A 400 -8.12 37.42 -3.28
CA GLU A 400 -7.28 38.58 -3.59
C GLU A 400 -5.78 38.24 -3.45
N PHE A 401 -5.42 37.49 -2.40
CA PHE A 401 -4.04 37.02 -2.22
C PHE A 401 -3.59 36.14 -3.39
N LYS A 402 -4.41 35.18 -3.81
CA LYS A 402 -4.08 34.27 -4.91
C LYS A 402 -3.96 35.00 -6.25
N GLU A 403 -4.87 35.93 -6.54
CA GLU A 403 -4.80 36.75 -7.76
C GLU A 403 -3.51 37.58 -7.81
N LYS A 404 -3.18 38.30 -6.74
CA LYS A 404 -1.96 39.11 -6.66
C LYS A 404 -0.69 38.25 -6.71
N ALA A 405 -0.70 37.09 -6.06
CA ALA A 405 0.43 36.17 -6.11
C ALA A 405 0.69 35.69 -7.54
N LEU A 406 -0.37 35.33 -8.28
CA LEU A 406 -0.28 34.85 -9.67
C LEU A 406 0.10 35.96 -10.66
N SER A 407 -0.43 37.19 -10.49
CA SER A 407 -0.10 38.31 -11.38
C SER A 407 1.27 38.92 -11.10
N GLY A 408 1.92 38.54 -9.99
CA GLY A 408 3.18 39.13 -9.55
C GLY A 408 3.03 40.53 -8.95
N GLU A 409 1.80 40.96 -8.68
CA GLU A 409 1.51 42.24 -8.04
C GLU A 409 2.02 42.29 -6.60
N SER A 410 2.31 43.52 -6.14
CA SER A 410 2.70 43.74 -4.76
C SER A 410 1.52 43.47 -3.81
N ILE A 411 1.68 42.46 -2.95
CA ILE A 411 0.72 42.14 -1.89
C ILE A 411 0.73 43.20 -0.77
N GLY A 412 1.81 43.98 -0.67
CA GLY A 412 1.94 45.07 0.29
C GLY A 412 1.95 44.65 1.76
N ALA A 413 2.04 43.35 2.08
CA ALA A 413 2.17 42.83 3.44
C ALA A 413 3.65 42.56 3.78
N LYS A 414 4.03 42.71 5.07
CA LYS A 414 5.42 42.44 5.51
C LYS A 414 5.86 40.98 5.35
N SER A 415 4.90 40.06 5.34
CA SER A 415 5.13 38.64 5.12
C SER A 415 4.01 38.08 4.27
N THR A 416 4.39 37.27 3.28
CA THR A 416 3.47 36.58 2.35
C THR A 416 3.26 35.11 2.71
N ALA A 417 3.63 34.71 3.94
CA ALA A 417 3.45 33.35 4.44
C ALA A 417 1.99 32.89 4.33
N SER A 418 1.78 31.73 3.69
CA SER A 418 0.45 31.15 3.47
C SER A 418 0.47 29.61 3.40
N GLY A 419 -0.72 29.02 3.49
CA GLY A 419 -0.94 27.59 3.27
C GLY A 419 -0.49 26.68 4.42
N LEU A 420 -0.52 25.37 4.18
CA LEU A 420 -0.28 24.34 5.19
C LEU A 420 1.04 24.50 5.96
N GLY A 421 2.10 24.96 5.27
CA GLY A 421 3.42 25.20 5.86
C GLY A 421 3.73 26.66 6.19
N GLN A 422 2.78 27.59 5.99
CA GLN A 422 3.03 29.04 6.12
C GLN A 422 4.27 29.51 5.34
N LEU A 423 4.41 29.06 4.09
CA LEU A 423 5.56 29.42 3.26
C LEU A 423 5.38 30.81 2.62
N GLN A 424 6.44 31.61 2.63
CA GLN A 424 6.50 32.87 1.87
C GLN A 424 6.48 32.58 0.37
N LEU A 425 6.04 33.54 -0.46
CA LEU A 425 5.97 33.34 -1.91
C LEU A 425 7.29 32.88 -2.55
N ALA A 426 8.44 33.35 -2.07
CA ALA A 426 9.74 32.87 -2.56
C ALA A 426 9.96 31.37 -2.29
N ASN A 427 9.47 30.87 -1.16
CA ASN A 427 9.51 29.44 -0.82
C ASN A 427 8.40 28.67 -1.56
N VAL A 428 7.25 29.28 -1.83
CA VAL A 428 6.23 28.70 -2.72
C VAL A 428 6.83 28.47 -4.10
N ASP A 429 7.48 29.49 -4.68
CA ASP A 429 8.17 29.41 -5.97
C ASP A 429 9.26 28.32 -5.99
N ALA A 430 9.96 28.12 -4.87
CA ALA A 430 11.05 27.15 -4.78
C ALA A 430 10.61 25.70 -4.53
N TYR A 431 9.55 25.48 -3.74
CA TYR A 431 9.23 24.15 -3.21
C TYR A 431 7.89 23.58 -3.70
N TYR A 432 6.96 24.40 -4.17
CA TYR A 432 5.70 23.88 -4.72
C TYR A 432 5.97 23.31 -6.12
N PRO A 433 5.41 22.14 -6.49
CA PRO A 433 5.59 21.57 -7.82
C PRO A 433 5.31 22.54 -8.99
N ASN A 434 4.26 23.37 -8.89
CA ASN A 434 3.87 24.36 -9.88
C ASN A 434 3.98 25.80 -9.36
N GLY A 435 4.81 26.03 -8.34
CA GLY A 435 4.98 27.36 -7.75
C GLY A 435 3.66 27.97 -7.28
N ARG A 436 3.39 29.22 -7.66
CA ARG A 436 2.19 29.96 -7.22
C ARG A 436 0.88 29.42 -7.78
N GLU A 437 0.90 28.65 -8.87
CA GLU A 437 -0.30 27.98 -9.38
C GLU A 437 -0.85 26.95 -8.38
N GLY A 438 0.04 26.37 -7.56
CA GLY A 438 -0.31 25.43 -6.49
C GLY A 438 -0.89 26.07 -5.23
N LEU A 439 -1.05 27.39 -5.16
CA LEU A 439 -1.68 28.04 -4.01
C LEU A 439 -3.14 27.59 -3.88
N GLY A 440 -3.50 27.02 -2.74
CA GLY A 440 -4.82 26.43 -2.51
C GLY A 440 -4.97 25.00 -3.05
N ASP A 441 -3.92 24.40 -3.58
CA ASP A 441 -3.89 22.97 -3.87
C ASP A 441 -3.33 22.22 -2.64
N PRO A 442 -4.13 21.37 -1.96
CA PRO A 442 -3.71 20.71 -0.74
C PRO A 442 -2.43 19.88 -0.92
N ILE A 443 -2.29 19.20 -2.06
CA ILE A 443 -1.15 18.32 -2.33
C ILE A 443 0.10 19.17 -2.57
N GLU A 444 0.02 20.23 -3.35
CA GLU A 444 1.17 21.11 -3.57
C GLU A 444 1.61 21.83 -2.30
N GLU A 445 0.68 22.32 -1.49
CA GLU A 445 1.00 22.95 -0.20
C GLU A 445 1.70 21.96 0.74
N ALA A 446 1.23 20.71 0.78
CA ALA A 446 1.84 19.66 1.59
C ALA A 446 3.23 19.26 1.05
N VAL A 447 3.42 19.18 -0.27
CA VAL A 447 4.72 18.90 -0.88
C VAL A 447 5.71 20.01 -0.57
N GLY A 448 5.28 21.27 -0.70
CA GLY A 448 6.08 22.45 -0.38
C GLY A 448 6.53 22.45 1.08
N LEU A 449 5.60 22.20 2.00
CA LEU A 449 5.88 22.02 3.43
C LEU A 449 7.00 20.99 3.66
N LEU A 450 6.86 19.79 3.10
CA LEU A 450 7.82 18.70 3.32
C LEU A 450 9.20 19.01 2.73
N LYS A 451 9.25 19.55 1.51
CA LYS A 451 10.51 19.95 0.86
C LYS A 451 11.21 21.07 1.63
N TYR A 452 10.47 22.06 2.11
CA TYR A 452 11.04 23.13 2.93
C TYR A 452 11.62 22.61 4.25
N VAL A 453 10.89 21.73 4.95
CA VAL A 453 11.38 21.05 6.15
C VAL A 453 12.66 20.26 5.86
N LYS A 454 12.69 19.52 4.74
CA LYS A 454 13.88 18.78 4.33
C LYS A 454 15.06 19.69 4.04
N ASP A 455 14.88 20.73 3.24
CA ASP A 455 15.96 21.60 2.78
C ASP A 455 16.56 22.42 3.93
N ARG A 456 15.70 23.07 4.71
CA ARG A 456 16.14 24.00 5.77
C ARG A 456 16.53 23.32 7.06
N TYR A 457 15.95 22.16 7.35
CA TYR A 457 16.09 21.51 8.65
C TYR A 457 16.55 20.06 8.57
N SER A 458 16.67 19.47 7.38
CA SER A 458 17.00 18.06 7.14
C SER A 458 15.98 17.03 7.65
N THR A 459 15.39 17.23 8.83
CA THR A 459 14.43 16.32 9.46
C THR A 459 13.29 17.06 10.20
N PRO A 460 12.12 16.41 10.40
CA PRO A 460 11.01 17.01 11.15
C PRO A 460 11.37 17.34 12.60
N GLU A 461 12.23 16.55 13.24
CA GLU A 461 12.69 16.77 14.61
C GLU A 461 13.43 18.11 14.73
N LYS A 462 14.32 18.41 13.78
CA LYS A 462 15.09 19.65 13.76
C LYS A 462 14.18 20.85 13.46
N ALA A 463 13.24 20.72 12.52
CA ALA A 463 12.26 21.76 12.23
C ALA A 463 11.39 22.07 13.45
N ALA A 464 10.82 21.05 14.11
CA ALA A 464 9.99 21.25 15.29
C ALA A 464 10.79 21.80 16.47
N SER A 465 12.06 21.39 16.62
CA SER A 465 12.95 21.95 17.64
C SER A 465 13.25 23.43 17.38
N PHE A 466 13.47 23.81 16.12
CA PHE A 466 13.62 25.21 15.73
C PHE A 466 12.33 26.00 16.01
N TRP A 467 11.17 25.48 15.60
CA TRP A 467 9.88 26.12 15.85
C TRP A 467 9.61 26.30 17.34
N ARG A 468 9.88 25.31 18.19
CA ARG A 468 9.67 25.44 19.64
C ARG A 468 10.44 26.62 20.24
N ARG A 469 11.63 26.92 19.72
CA ARG A 469 12.47 28.05 20.14
C ARG A 469 12.02 29.38 19.55
N ASN A 470 11.71 29.41 18.26
CA ASN A 470 11.52 30.66 17.51
C ASN A 470 10.05 31.02 17.21
N LYS A 471 9.13 30.07 17.44
CA LYS A 471 7.68 30.15 17.13
C LYS A 471 7.36 30.34 15.64
N HIS A 472 8.31 29.99 14.77
CA HIS A 472 8.23 29.90 13.31
C HIS A 472 9.36 28.98 12.82
N TYR A 473 9.28 28.47 11.59
CA TYR A 473 10.40 27.84 10.87
C TYR A 473 10.38 28.24 9.39
#